data_AF-A0A7M3Z850-F1
#
_entry.id   AF-A0A7M3Z850-F1
#
_cell.length_a   1.000
_cell.length_b   1.000
_cell.length_c   1.000
_cell.angle_alpha   90.00
_cell.angle_beta   90.00
_cell.angle_gamma   90.00
#
_symmetry.space_group_name_H-M   'P 1'
#
loop_
_entity.id
_entity.type
_entity.pdbx_description
1 polymer ?
#
loop_
_entity_poly.entity_id
_entity_poly.type
_entity_poly.pdbx_seq_one_letter_code
_entity_poly.pdbx_strand_id
1 'polypeptide(L)'
;MRNRILSSYIVAILLTTLFLNVVESEFQDDPPVDDSGVEQKVLIIGIDGVRGDVAEIVAQRNDSAFGRIKENGAWSFNSTVGPYAISGPGWSSMLTGVWCDRHGVVDNSFHGSTHSSVPDIFEIVETYDSNMRTAAVYWWEPIGYEILSEDSVDVLERFESDELVRDRAVELLTNDEELDVLLVSIDTPDAAGHKYGFSPEVDEYVEAVNASNDMATEIMDALEQRNMSNENWITIITSDHGGGGRFLQNHYPSEPLDRRTFMLVDGGSTVAGEMTNEPVVVDVVVTALTHMEIPLPEGAATLDGRALAFTPSAPPAREPTCGEPAIYLRVDEMIGIVIGVPILVAASIWWSRRHTPPPQEDEEE
;
A
#
# COMPACT_ATOMS: atom_id res chain seq x y z
N MET A 1 81.23 -58.66 3.57
CA MET A 1 80.51 -59.96 3.62
C MET A 1 79.10 -59.70 4.12
N ARG A 2 78.10 -60.32 3.46
CA ARG A 2 76.73 -60.63 3.93
C ARG A 2 75.85 -59.43 4.35
N ASN A 3 74.84 -59.06 3.56
CA ASN A 3 73.54 -59.71 3.28
C ASN A 3 72.40 -59.13 4.13
N ARG A 4 71.49 -58.45 3.42
CA ARG A 4 70.02 -58.55 3.45
C ARG A 4 69.27 -58.23 4.76
N ILE A 5 68.25 -57.37 4.63
CA ILE A 5 66.79 -57.59 4.86
C ILE A 5 66.10 -56.24 4.57
N LEU A 6 65.37 -56.09 3.45
CA LEU A 6 63.88 -56.03 3.34
C LEU A 6 63.23 -55.12 4.41
N SER A 7 62.38 -54.13 4.14
CA SER A 7 61.15 -54.09 3.34
C SER A 7 60.62 -52.63 3.43
N SER A 8 60.49 -51.90 2.32
CA SER A 8 59.24 -51.46 1.66
C SER A 8 58.21 -50.69 2.50
N TYR A 9 57.69 -49.63 1.85
CA TYR A 9 56.40 -48.92 2.04
C TYR A 9 56.37 -47.66 2.94
N ILE A 10 56.43 -46.47 2.32
CA ILE A 10 55.27 -45.58 2.05
C ILE A 10 55.74 -44.12 1.85
N VAL A 11 55.57 -43.69 0.60
CA VAL A 11 55.10 -42.38 0.11
C VAL A 11 55.62 -41.12 0.81
N ALA A 12 56.38 -40.35 0.03
CA ALA A 12 56.88 -39.02 0.33
C ALA A 12 55.77 -38.06 0.81
N ILE A 13 55.96 -37.52 2.02
CA ILE A 13 55.24 -36.33 2.50
C ILE A 13 55.88 -35.13 1.79
N LEU A 14 55.30 -34.76 0.66
CA LEU A 14 55.51 -33.50 -0.04
C LEU A 14 54.27 -32.65 0.22
N LEU A 15 54.25 -31.96 1.37
CA LEU A 15 53.29 -30.91 1.68
C LEU A 15 54.05 -29.58 1.76
N THR A 16 54.59 -29.20 0.61
CA THR A 16 54.88 -27.80 0.28
C THR A 16 53.56 -27.04 0.31
N THR A 17 53.41 -26.17 1.30
CA THR A 17 52.72 -24.86 1.24
C THR A 17 52.02 -24.59 -0.10
N LEU A 18 50.80 -25.12 -0.25
CA LEU A 18 49.83 -24.58 -1.18
C LEU A 18 49.25 -23.36 -0.46
N PHE A 19 49.83 -22.19 -0.73
CA PHE A 19 49.19 -20.91 -0.43
C PHE A 19 47.79 -20.98 -1.07
N LEU A 20 46.76 -21.02 -0.22
CA LEU A 20 45.43 -20.66 -0.61
C LEU A 20 45.51 -19.21 -1.12
N ASN A 21 45.49 -19.05 -2.44
CA ASN A 21 45.00 -17.83 -3.06
C ASN A 21 43.49 -17.80 -2.79
N VAL A 22 43.11 -17.40 -1.58
CA VAL A 22 41.82 -16.75 -1.39
C VAL A 22 41.93 -15.47 -2.19
N VAL A 23 41.25 -15.42 -3.32
CA VAL A 23 40.92 -14.16 -3.97
C VAL A 23 39.96 -13.48 -2.98
N GLU A 24 40.50 -12.67 -2.09
CA GLU A 24 39.74 -11.54 -1.55
C GLU A 24 39.40 -10.70 -2.78
N SER A 25 38.18 -10.92 -3.28
CA SER A 25 37.50 -9.90 -4.05
C SER A 25 37.37 -8.74 -3.08
N GLU A 26 38.31 -7.80 -3.12
CA GLU A 26 38.07 -6.45 -2.64
C GLU A 26 36.79 -6.00 -3.36
N PHE A 27 35.67 -6.00 -2.64
CA PHE A 27 34.56 -5.14 -2.97
C PHE A 27 35.17 -3.74 -2.93
N GLN A 28 35.58 -3.23 -4.09
CA GLN A 28 35.67 -1.80 -4.28
C GLN A 28 34.23 -1.32 -4.11
N ASP A 29 33.91 -0.86 -2.90
CA ASP A 29 32.87 0.14 -2.73
C ASP A 29 33.28 1.27 -3.68
N ASP A 30 32.57 1.37 -4.82
CA ASP A 30 32.67 2.57 -5.63
C ASP A 30 32.44 3.76 -4.69
N PRO A 31 33.24 4.83 -4.79
CA PRO A 31 32.98 6.01 -4.00
C PRO A 31 31.52 6.43 -4.23
N PRO A 32 30.79 6.87 -3.19
CA PRO A 32 29.44 7.37 -3.38
C PRO A 32 29.47 8.39 -4.51
N VAL A 33 28.59 8.19 -5.49
CA VAL A 33 28.40 9.16 -6.57
C VAL A 33 28.11 10.50 -5.88
N ASP A 34 28.96 11.47 -6.13
CA ASP A 34 28.77 12.84 -5.65
C ASP A 34 27.60 13.43 -6.43
N ASP A 35 26.39 13.25 -5.90
CA ASP A 35 25.13 13.70 -6.49
C ASP A 35 24.86 15.19 -6.23
N SER A 36 25.91 15.96 -5.91
CA SER A 36 25.80 17.38 -5.61
C SER A 36 25.29 18.16 -6.83
N GLY A 37 23.98 18.43 -6.85
CA GLY A 37 23.28 19.18 -7.88
C GLY A 37 22.21 18.40 -8.63
N VAL A 38 21.92 17.15 -8.28
CA VAL A 38 20.75 16.41 -8.78
C VAL A 38 19.60 16.55 -7.80
N GLU A 39 18.46 16.97 -8.32
CA GLU A 39 17.22 17.21 -7.58
C GLU A 39 16.46 15.89 -7.40
N GLN A 40 16.21 15.51 -6.16
CA GLN A 40 15.47 14.30 -5.82
C GLN A 40 13.98 14.57 -5.84
N LYS A 41 13.26 13.88 -6.72
CA LYS A 41 11.85 14.15 -7.04
C LYS A 41 10.99 12.89 -6.87
N VAL A 42 9.69 13.07 -6.64
CA VAL A 42 8.79 11.98 -6.27
C VAL A 42 7.48 12.05 -7.03
N LEU A 43 7.12 10.93 -7.67
CA LEU A 43 5.80 10.66 -8.21
C LEU A 43 5.12 9.58 -7.36
N ILE A 44 3.96 9.88 -6.79
CA ILE A 44 3.10 8.92 -6.09
C ILE A 44 1.84 8.72 -6.92
N ILE A 45 1.52 7.47 -7.27
CA ILE A 45 0.29 7.07 -7.94
C ILE A 45 -0.48 6.14 -7.01
N GLY A 46 -1.52 6.67 -6.37
CA GLY A 46 -2.48 5.87 -5.61
C GLY A 46 -3.65 5.46 -6.50
N ILE A 47 -3.94 4.17 -6.57
CA ILE A 47 -5.05 3.62 -7.36
C ILE A 47 -6.03 2.94 -6.40
N ASP A 48 -7.20 3.53 -6.23
CA ASP A 48 -8.19 3.15 -5.22
C ASP A 48 -8.70 1.72 -5.43
N GLY A 49 -8.82 0.95 -4.35
CA GLY A 49 -9.50 -0.34 -4.34
C GLY A 49 -8.81 -1.50 -5.06
N VAL A 50 -7.51 -1.42 -5.40
CA VAL A 50 -6.80 -2.50 -6.11
C VAL A 50 -6.26 -3.58 -5.16
N ARG A 51 -6.84 -4.78 -5.28
CA ARG A 51 -6.31 -6.02 -4.68
C ARG A 51 -4.93 -6.41 -5.22
N GLY A 52 -4.07 -6.89 -4.32
CA GLY A 52 -2.72 -7.34 -4.68
C GLY A 52 -2.67 -8.46 -5.73
N ASP A 53 -3.57 -9.45 -5.65
CA ASP A 53 -3.60 -10.56 -6.61
C ASP A 53 -4.06 -10.14 -8.02
N VAL A 54 -4.87 -9.10 -8.14
CA VAL A 54 -5.22 -8.53 -9.45
C VAL A 54 -4.08 -7.66 -9.99
N ALA A 55 -3.42 -6.89 -9.13
CA ALA A 55 -2.19 -6.19 -9.50
C ALA A 55 -1.11 -7.15 -10.04
N GLU A 56 -0.94 -8.33 -9.42
CA GLU A 56 -0.01 -9.37 -9.89
C GLU A 56 -0.35 -9.90 -11.30
N ILE A 57 -1.66 -10.04 -11.59
CA ILE A 57 -2.15 -10.50 -12.90
C ILE A 57 -1.87 -9.44 -13.97
N VAL A 58 -2.20 -8.17 -13.73
CA VAL A 58 -1.99 -7.10 -14.73
C VAL A 58 -0.50 -6.80 -14.94
N ALA A 59 0.33 -7.01 -13.91
CA ALA A 59 1.79 -6.86 -13.98
C ALA A 59 2.49 -7.90 -14.88
N GLN A 60 1.77 -8.86 -15.46
CA GLN A 60 2.33 -9.77 -16.47
C GLN A 60 2.52 -9.09 -17.84
N ARG A 61 1.99 -7.87 -18.01
CA ARG A 61 2.21 -7.02 -19.19
C ARG A 61 3.50 -6.21 -19.01
N ASN A 62 4.63 -6.73 -19.47
CA ASN A 62 5.95 -6.09 -19.25
C ASN A 62 6.08 -4.66 -19.82
N ASP A 63 5.26 -4.29 -20.81
CA ASP A 63 5.24 -2.96 -21.41
C ASP A 63 4.42 -1.91 -20.62
N SER A 64 3.67 -2.36 -19.61
CA SER A 64 2.88 -1.51 -18.71
C SER A 64 3.68 -1.08 -17.47
N ALA A 65 3.27 0.01 -16.82
CA ALA A 65 3.87 0.52 -15.58
C ALA A 65 4.11 -0.59 -14.55
N PHE A 66 3.09 -1.40 -14.27
CA PHE A 66 3.21 -2.46 -13.26
C PHE A 66 4.24 -3.53 -13.67
N GLY A 67 4.26 -3.89 -14.96
CA GLY A 67 5.21 -4.87 -15.49
C GLY A 67 6.64 -4.34 -15.51
N ARG A 68 6.84 -3.08 -15.94
CA ARG A 68 8.15 -2.41 -15.97
C ARG A 68 8.76 -2.34 -14.58
N ILE A 69 7.99 -1.93 -13.56
CA ILE A 69 8.47 -1.85 -12.18
C ILE A 69 8.67 -3.24 -11.59
N LYS A 70 7.83 -4.23 -11.89
CA LYS A 70 8.07 -5.62 -11.46
C LYS A 70 9.38 -6.18 -12.02
N GLU A 71 9.76 -5.80 -13.24
CA GLU A 71 10.99 -6.26 -13.88
C GLU A 71 12.24 -5.54 -13.36
N ASN A 72 12.17 -4.23 -13.14
CA ASN A 72 13.36 -3.39 -12.90
C ASN A 72 13.42 -2.70 -11.53
N GLY A 73 12.29 -2.59 -10.82
CA GLY A 73 12.18 -1.91 -9.53
C GLY A 73 11.92 -2.86 -8.36
N ALA A 74 11.56 -2.28 -7.22
CA ALA A 74 11.16 -3.00 -6.01
C ALA A 74 9.65 -3.21 -6.01
N TRP A 75 9.17 -4.41 -5.71
CA TRP A 75 7.75 -4.72 -5.83
C TRP A 75 7.23 -5.70 -4.77
N SER A 76 5.96 -5.60 -4.42
CA SER A 76 5.22 -6.63 -3.70
C SER A 76 3.74 -6.57 -4.06
N PHE A 77 3.14 -7.74 -4.25
CA PHE A 77 1.68 -7.91 -4.39
C PHE A 77 1.02 -8.40 -3.09
N ASN A 78 1.78 -8.35 -2.00
CA ASN A 78 1.33 -8.70 -0.65
C ASN A 78 1.57 -7.53 0.31
N SER A 79 1.45 -6.30 -0.20
CA SER A 79 1.40 -5.10 0.66
C SER A 79 0.14 -5.16 1.51
N THR A 80 0.19 -4.67 2.74
CA THR A 80 -1.01 -4.59 3.59
C THR A 80 -1.34 -3.15 3.96
N VAL A 81 -2.64 -2.87 3.88
CA VAL A 81 -3.24 -1.70 4.52
C VAL A 81 -3.59 -2.09 5.95
N GLY A 82 -3.61 -1.10 6.85
CA GLY A 82 -3.79 -1.31 8.29
C GLY A 82 -5.12 -1.99 8.67
N PRO A 83 -5.61 -1.83 9.91
CA PRO A 83 -6.80 -2.56 10.37
C PRO A 83 -8.11 -2.13 9.68
N TYR A 84 -8.07 -1.09 8.85
CA TYR A 84 -9.22 -0.56 8.11
C TYR A 84 -8.94 -0.52 6.60
N ALA A 85 -9.35 -1.56 5.88
CA ALA A 85 -9.53 -1.55 4.44
C ALA A 85 -10.74 -0.68 4.01
N ILE A 86 -10.62 0.63 4.18
CA ILE A 86 -11.57 1.68 3.79
C ILE A 86 -10.75 2.87 3.28
N SER A 87 -11.25 3.59 2.27
CA SER A 87 -10.50 4.65 1.60
C SER A 87 -9.99 5.76 2.51
N GLY A 88 -10.83 6.31 3.39
CA GLY A 88 -10.42 7.37 4.32
C GLY A 88 -9.19 6.98 5.16
N PRO A 89 -9.24 5.89 5.95
CA PRO A 89 -8.08 5.38 6.67
C PRO A 89 -6.89 5.04 5.77
N GLY A 90 -7.13 4.41 4.61
CA GLY A 90 -6.08 4.00 3.67
C GLY A 90 -5.29 5.19 3.11
N TRP A 91 -5.99 6.17 2.53
CA TRP A 91 -5.41 7.41 2.03
C TRP A 91 -4.77 8.24 3.14
N SER A 92 -5.40 8.36 4.32
CA SER A 92 -4.80 9.04 5.46
C SER A 92 -3.46 8.40 5.85
N SER A 93 -3.41 7.07 5.97
CA SER A 93 -2.16 6.37 6.30
C SER A 93 -1.10 6.51 5.20
N MET A 94 -1.52 6.43 3.93
CA MET A 94 -0.63 6.59 2.77
C MET A 94 0.05 7.96 2.72
N LEU A 95 -0.70 9.03 3.02
CA LEU A 95 -0.24 10.41 2.84
C LEU A 95 0.38 11.01 4.10
N THR A 96 0.08 10.48 5.28
CA THR A 96 0.69 10.94 6.55
C THR A 96 1.84 10.05 7.03
N GLY A 97 1.97 8.83 6.51
CA GLY A 97 2.99 7.88 6.94
C GLY A 97 2.81 7.40 8.37
N VAL A 98 1.62 7.60 8.96
CA VAL A 98 1.26 7.11 10.29
C VAL A 98 -0.05 6.34 10.22
N TRP A 99 -0.35 5.54 11.24
CA TRP A 99 -1.58 4.75 11.29
C TRP A 99 -2.75 5.46 11.96
N CYS A 100 -3.93 4.82 11.89
CA CYS A 100 -5.21 5.30 12.41
C CYS A 100 -5.27 5.61 13.90
N ASP A 101 -4.41 5.02 14.73
CA ASP A 101 -4.27 5.35 16.15
C ASP A 101 -3.55 6.69 16.37
N ARG A 102 -3.00 7.28 15.30
CA ARG A 102 -2.35 8.59 15.30
C ARG A 102 -3.13 9.63 14.50
N HIS A 103 -3.53 9.32 13.25
CA HIS A 103 -4.32 10.24 12.41
C HIS A 103 -5.83 10.22 12.72
N GLY A 104 -6.31 9.26 13.54
CA GLY A 104 -7.67 9.23 14.07
C GLY A 104 -8.78 8.81 13.10
N VAL A 105 -8.47 8.59 11.82
CA VAL A 105 -9.46 8.22 10.78
C VAL A 105 -9.69 6.71 10.78
N VAL A 106 -10.96 6.31 10.92
CA VAL A 106 -11.38 4.89 10.97
C VAL A 106 -12.45 4.54 9.92
N ASP A 107 -13.02 5.54 9.24
CA ASP A 107 -13.98 5.40 8.15
C ASP A 107 -14.02 6.66 7.27
N ASN A 108 -14.85 6.67 6.23
CA ASN A 108 -15.01 7.78 5.28
C ASN A 108 -15.77 8.99 5.84
N SER A 109 -16.14 9.01 7.13
CA SER A 109 -16.73 10.19 7.76
C SER A 109 -15.69 11.19 8.28
N PHE A 110 -14.44 10.74 8.42
CA PHE A 110 -13.32 11.50 9.00
C PHE A 110 -13.59 12.04 10.43
N HIS A 111 -14.67 11.59 11.07
CA HIS A 111 -15.02 12.03 12.41
C HIS A 111 -13.97 11.56 13.42
N GLY A 112 -13.40 12.51 14.16
CA GLY A 112 -12.31 12.24 15.11
C GLY A 112 -10.92 12.27 14.48
N SER A 113 -10.81 12.65 13.20
CA SER A 113 -9.52 12.95 12.58
C SER A 113 -8.70 13.94 13.40
N THR A 114 -7.39 13.70 13.41
CA THR A 114 -6.38 14.54 14.05
C THR A 114 -5.39 15.11 13.04
N HIS A 115 -5.72 15.15 11.74
CA HIS A 115 -4.84 15.65 10.68
C HIS A 115 -4.22 17.02 10.99
N SER A 116 -4.97 17.94 11.63
CA SER A 116 -4.43 19.23 12.12
C SER A 116 -3.20 19.15 13.06
N SER A 117 -2.85 17.96 13.54
CA SER A 117 -1.70 17.68 14.42
C SER A 117 -0.79 16.57 13.88
N VAL A 118 -1.11 16.02 12.72
CA VAL A 118 -0.38 14.92 12.06
C VAL A 118 -0.13 15.37 10.63
N PRO A 119 1.10 15.84 10.32
CA PRO A 119 1.34 16.42 9.02
C PRO A 119 1.31 15.36 7.92
N ASP A 120 0.74 15.73 6.78
CA ASP A 120 0.86 14.96 5.55
C ASP A 120 2.23 15.18 4.89
N ILE A 121 2.54 14.39 3.87
CA ILE A 121 3.81 14.46 3.15
C ILE A 121 4.09 15.86 2.57
N PHE A 122 3.08 16.57 2.07
CA PHE A 122 3.24 17.89 1.49
C PHE A 122 3.51 18.93 2.57
N GLU A 123 2.81 18.87 3.71
CA GLU A 123 3.13 19.72 4.86
C GLU A 123 4.57 19.51 5.35
N ILE A 124 5.08 18.27 5.33
CA ILE A 124 6.48 17.96 5.68
C ILE A 124 7.44 18.57 4.66
N VAL A 125 7.16 18.42 3.36
CA VAL A 125 7.97 18.95 2.24
C VAL A 125 8.03 20.48 2.27
N GLU A 126 6.89 21.16 2.34
CA GLU A 126 6.81 22.63 2.38
C GLU A 126 7.46 23.22 3.63
N THR A 127 7.37 22.50 4.77
CA THR A 127 8.05 22.91 6.00
C THR A 127 9.57 22.81 5.89
N TYR A 128 10.07 21.82 5.13
CA TYR A 128 11.49 21.63 4.89
C TYR A 128 12.05 22.68 3.94
N ASP A 129 11.41 22.85 2.78
CA ASP A 129 11.76 23.87 1.80
C ASP A 129 10.52 24.32 1.02
N SER A 130 10.00 25.51 1.34
CA SER A 130 8.83 26.10 0.69
C SER A 130 9.07 26.61 -0.73
N ASN A 131 10.23 26.32 -1.33
CA ASN A 131 10.47 26.53 -2.75
C ASN A 131 10.25 25.25 -3.56
N MET A 132 10.08 24.09 -2.91
CA MET A 132 9.77 22.85 -3.59
C MET A 132 8.39 22.95 -4.22
N ARG A 133 8.31 22.59 -5.49
CA ARG A 133 7.09 22.75 -6.28
C ARG A 133 6.22 21.51 -6.14
N THR A 134 5.09 21.62 -5.46
CA THR A 134 4.22 20.49 -5.11
C THR A 134 2.93 20.43 -5.94
N ALA A 135 2.43 19.23 -6.22
CA ALA A 135 1.14 19.07 -6.88
C ALA A 135 0.42 17.78 -6.46
N ALA A 136 -0.91 17.86 -6.38
CA ALA A 136 -1.81 16.73 -6.19
C ALA A 136 -3.00 16.87 -7.15
N VAL A 137 -3.17 15.86 -8.00
CA VAL A 137 -4.28 15.73 -8.94
C VAL A 137 -5.07 14.46 -8.60
N TYR A 138 -6.35 14.61 -8.30
CA TYR A 138 -7.10 13.54 -7.66
C TYR A 138 -8.56 13.48 -8.10
N TRP A 139 -9.13 12.29 -8.02
CA TRP A 139 -10.55 12.06 -8.32
C TRP A 139 -11.41 12.15 -7.05
N TRP A 140 -11.02 11.41 -6.01
CA TRP A 140 -11.82 11.26 -4.79
C TRP A 140 -11.77 12.51 -3.92
N GLU A 141 -12.89 13.23 -3.84
CA GLU A 141 -13.01 14.56 -3.21
C GLU A 141 -12.38 14.67 -1.80
N PRO A 142 -12.54 13.69 -0.88
CA PRO A 142 -11.97 13.78 0.46
C PRO A 142 -10.45 13.90 0.54
N ILE A 143 -9.70 13.50 -0.49
CA ILE A 143 -8.22 13.66 -0.49
C ILE A 143 -7.86 15.14 -0.29
N GLY A 144 -8.46 16.05 -1.05
CA GLY A 144 -8.09 17.46 -1.00
C GLY A 144 -8.77 18.29 0.09
N TYR A 145 -9.91 17.84 0.63
CA TYR A 145 -10.65 18.62 1.64
C TYR A 145 -10.52 18.08 3.07
N GLU A 146 -10.28 16.78 3.25
CA GLU A 146 -10.20 16.14 4.57
C GLU A 146 -8.77 15.75 4.96
N ILE A 147 -7.89 15.46 4.00
CA ILE A 147 -6.53 14.96 4.26
C ILE A 147 -5.48 16.03 3.97
N LEU A 148 -5.45 16.53 2.74
CA LEU A 148 -4.50 17.56 2.31
C LEU A 148 -5.02 18.97 2.64
N SER A 149 -4.11 19.95 2.58
CA SER A 149 -4.43 21.36 2.79
C SER A 149 -4.05 22.18 1.56
N GLU A 150 -4.91 23.14 1.16
CA GLU A 150 -4.56 24.14 0.13
C GLU A 150 -3.39 25.03 0.56
N ASP A 151 -3.09 25.11 1.87
CA ASP A 151 -1.94 25.86 2.38
C ASP A 151 -0.61 25.09 2.24
N SER A 152 -0.64 23.79 1.93
CA SER A 152 0.54 22.91 1.85
C SER A 152 0.78 22.28 0.48
N VAL A 153 -0.11 22.50 -0.49
CA VAL A 153 0.05 21.99 -1.85
C VAL A 153 -0.16 23.13 -2.84
N ASP A 154 0.87 23.51 -3.58
CA ASP A 154 0.80 24.61 -4.54
C ASP A 154 -0.26 24.41 -5.63
N VAL A 155 -0.42 23.16 -6.10
CA VAL A 155 -1.45 22.77 -7.09
C VAL A 155 -2.26 21.62 -6.53
N LEU A 156 -3.47 21.93 -6.05
CA LEU A 156 -4.42 20.95 -5.52
C LEU A 156 -5.68 20.94 -6.39
N GLU A 157 -5.81 19.96 -7.29
CA GLU A 157 -6.86 19.95 -8.31
C GLU A 157 -7.66 18.64 -8.33
N ARG A 158 -8.97 18.76 -8.14
CA ARG A 158 -9.91 17.66 -8.27
C ARG A 158 -10.45 17.54 -9.70
N PHE A 159 -10.59 16.31 -10.19
CA PHE A 159 -11.23 16.00 -11.47
C PHE A 159 -12.40 15.00 -11.31
N GLU A 160 -13.25 14.92 -12.34
CA GLU A 160 -14.43 14.04 -12.36
C GLU A 160 -14.19 12.70 -13.08
N SER A 161 -13.02 12.50 -13.68
CA SER A 161 -12.62 11.22 -14.29
C SER A 161 -11.12 10.99 -14.21
N ASP A 162 -10.73 9.72 -14.18
CA ASP A 162 -9.32 9.31 -14.13
C ASP A 162 -8.56 9.75 -15.40
N GLU A 163 -9.21 9.81 -16.56
CA GLU A 163 -8.57 10.32 -17.78
C GLU A 163 -8.16 11.78 -17.65
N LEU A 164 -8.99 12.61 -16.98
CA LEU A 164 -8.65 14.02 -16.73
C LEU A 164 -7.54 14.15 -15.69
N VAL A 165 -7.54 13.30 -14.66
CA VAL A 165 -6.43 13.21 -13.70
C VAL A 165 -5.13 12.86 -14.43
N ARG A 166 -5.13 11.82 -15.27
CA ARG A 166 -3.98 11.42 -16.09
C ARG A 166 -3.54 12.55 -17.01
N ASP A 167 -4.45 13.15 -17.77
CA ASP A 167 -4.12 14.22 -18.71
C ASP A 167 -3.44 15.40 -17.99
N ARG A 168 -3.92 15.76 -16.79
CA ARG A 168 -3.31 16.80 -15.99
C ARG A 168 -1.94 16.40 -15.42
N ALA A 169 -1.80 15.17 -14.93
CA ALA A 169 -0.51 14.66 -14.47
C ALA A 169 0.55 14.70 -15.59
N VAL A 170 0.19 14.24 -16.79
CA VAL A 170 1.03 14.31 -18.00
C VAL A 170 1.36 15.77 -18.36
N GLU A 171 0.40 16.68 -18.30
CA GLU A 171 0.63 18.10 -18.56
C GLU A 171 1.64 18.72 -17.58
N LEU A 172 1.49 18.45 -16.28
CA LEU A 172 2.40 18.92 -15.23
C LEU A 172 3.81 18.36 -15.44
N LEU A 173 3.92 17.04 -15.65
CA LEU A 173 5.19 16.38 -15.95
C LEU A 173 5.81 16.86 -17.27
N THR A 174 5.04 17.36 -18.23
CA THR A 174 5.61 17.84 -19.50
C THR A 174 6.05 19.31 -19.42
N ASN A 175 5.31 20.15 -18.69
CA ASN A 175 5.42 21.61 -18.83
C ASN A 175 5.86 22.33 -17.56
N ASP A 176 5.78 21.72 -16.38
CA ASP A 176 6.23 22.32 -15.12
C ASP A 176 7.65 21.83 -14.81
N GLU A 177 8.66 22.57 -15.28
CA GLU A 177 10.08 22.22 -15.11
C GLU A 177 10.52 22.23 -13.63
N GLU A 178 9.82 22.99 -12.78
CA GLU A 178 10.17 23.12 -11.36
C GLU A 178 9.53 22.02 -10.50
N LEU A 179 8.55 21.26 -11.00
CA LEU A 179 7.81 20.24 -10.24
C LEU A 179 8.75 19.25 -9.51
N ASP A 180 8.55 19.08 -8.20
CA ASP A 180 9.35 18.21 -7.33
C ASP A 180 8.57 17.01 -6.78
N VAL A 181 7.30 17.22 -6.41
CA VAL A 181 6.43 16.18 -5.84
C VAL A 181 5.08 16.20 -6.55
N LEU A 182 4.67 15.04 -7.09
CA LEU A 182 3.38 14.86 -7.71
C LEU A 182 2.63 13.67 -7.09
N LEU A 183 1.45 13.92 -6.55
CA LEU A 183 0.46 12.89 -6.23
C LEU A 183 -0.58 12.79 -7.36
N VAL A 184 -0.84 11.57 -7.78
CA VAL A 184 -1.91 11.19 -8.72
C VAL A 184 -2.82 10.19 -8.03
N SER A 185 -4.13 10.47 -8.00
CA SER A 185 -5.14 9.57 -7.44
C SER A 185 -6.17 9.16 -8.48
N ILE A 186 -6.28 7.85 -8.72
CA ILE A 186 -7.15 7.18 -9.70
C ILE A 186 -8.19 6.34 -8.95
N ASP A 187 -9.47 6.39 -9.32
CA ASP A 187 -10.57 5.80 -8.54
C ASP A 187 -11.31 4.63 -9.23
N THR A 188 -11.30 4.56 -10.56
CA THR A 188 -12.17 3.65 -11.33
C THR A 188 -12.16 2.18 -10.87
N PRO A 189 -11.03 1.57 -10.44
CA PRO A 189 -11.04 0.20 -9.95
C PRO A 189 -11.92 -0.02 -8.72
N ASP A 190 -11.97 0.91 -7.77
CA ASP A 190 -12.88 0.84 -6.62
C ASP A 190 -14.35 0.90 -7.08
N ALA A 191 -14.68 1.89 -7.92
CA ALA A 191 -16.02 2.03 -8.49
C ALA A 191 -16.47 0.78 -9.26
N ALA A 192 -15.57 0.15 -10.03
CA ALA A 192 -15.83 -1.11 -10.73
C ALA A 192 -15.99 -2.29 -9.76
N GLY A 193 -15.17 -2.35 -8.71
CA GLY A 193 -15.26 -3.34 -7.65
C GLY A 193 -16.59 -3.27 -6.90
N HIS A 194 -17.05 -2.07 -6.57
CA HIS A 194 -18.37 -1.86 -5.96
C HIS A 194 -19.54 -2.20 -6.88
N LYS A 195 -19.39 -1.95 -8.18
CA LYS A 195 -20.46 -2.20 -9.15
C LYS A 195 -20.60 -3.66 -9.56
N TYR A 196 -19.48 -4.35 -9.77
CA TYR A 196 -19.43 -5.68 -10.35
C TYR A 196 -18.85 -6.70 -9.38
N GLY A 197 -17.73 -6.37 -8.75
CA GLY A 197 -17.08 -7.19 -7.74
C GLY A 197 -15.56 -7.07 -7.75
N PHE A 198 -14.94 -6.99 -6.57
CA PHE A 198 -13.49 -7.03 -6.41
C PHE A 198 -13.00 -8.49 -6.49
N SER A 199 -12.71 -8.98 -7.69
CA SER A 199 -12.18 -10.34 -7.86
C SER A 199 -11.40 -10.48 -9.18
N PRO A 200 -10.34 -11.30 -9.22
CA PRO A 200 -9.70 -11.68 -10.48
C PRO A 200 -10.64 -12.42 -11.46
N GLU A 201 -11.81 -12.87 -11.00
CA GLU A 201 -12.82 -13.55 -11.81
C GLU A 201 -13.88 -12.59 -12.38
N VAL A 202 -13.80 -11.28 -12.08
CA VAL A 202 -14.73 -10.26 -12.58
C VAL A 202 -14.02 -9.43 -13.65
N ASP A 203 -14.35 -9.70 -14.91
CA ASP A 203 -13.70 -9.09 -16.07
C ASP A 203 -13.76 -7.55 -15.99
N GLU A 204 -14.89 -6.95 -15.61
CA GLU A 204 -15.03 -5.48 -15.54
C GLU A 204 -14.09 -4.83 -14.52
N TYR A 205 -13.80 -5.51 -13.40
CA TYR A 205 -12.87 -5.02 -12.39
C TYR A 205 -11.42 -5.20 -12.85
N VAL A 206 -11.08 -6.34 -13.46
CA VAL A 206 -9.75 -6.57 -14.02
C VAL A 206 -9.46 -5.61 -15.19
N GLU A 207 -10.45 -5.30 -16.01
CA GLU A 207 -10.35 -4.28 -17.07
C GLU A 207 -10.13 -2.87 -16.50
N ALA A 208 -10.84 -2.51 -15.42
CA ALA A 208 -10.61 -1.24 -14.72
C ALA A 208 -9.18 -1.12 -14.18
N VAL A 209 -8.65 -2.17 -13.54
CA VAL A 209 -7.25 -2.19 -13.05
C VAL A 209 -6.26 -2.10 -14.23
N ASN A 210 -6.54 -2.77 -15.35
CA ASN A 210 -5.71 -2.63 -16.55
C ASN A 210 -5.73 -1.21 -17.11
N ALA A 211 -6.89 -0.56 -17.15
CA ALA A 211 -7.00 0.83 -17.61
C ALA A 211 -6.20 1.78 -16.72
N SER A 212 -6.26 1.63 -15.39
CA SER A 212 -5.44 2.42 -14.46
C SER A 212 -3.94 2.15 -14.63
N ASN A 213 -3.54 0.90 -14.89
CA ASN A 213 -2.15 0.56 -15.22
C ASN A 213 -1.69 1.19 -16.55
N ASP A 214 -2.57 1.25 -17.56
CA ASP A 214 -2.30 1.95 -18.82
C ASP A 214 -2.12 3.46 -18.59
N MET A 215 -2.98 4.09 -17.78
CA MET A 215 -2.84 5.50 -17.41
C MET A 215 -1.53 5.77 -16.64
N ALA A 216 -1.17 4.90 -15.69
CA ALA A 216 0.11 4.99 -15.01
C ALA A 216 1.30 4.86 -15.98
N THR A 217 1.16 4.04 -17.02
CA THR A 217 2.16 3.91 -18.09
C THR A 217 2.31 5.22 -18.86
N GLU A 218 1.20 5.87 -19.25
CA GLU A 218 1.23 7.16 -19.93
C GLU A 218 1.88 8.26 -19.07
N ILE A 219 1.64 8.26 -17.76
CA ILE A 219 2.25 9.20 -16.81
C ILE A 219 3.76 8.95 -16.69
N MET A 220 4.18 7.68 -16.55
CA MET A 220 5.60 7.32 -16.51
C MET A 220 6.31 7.64 -17.83
N ASP A 221 5.68 7.40 -18.97
CA ASP A 221 6.22 7.75 -20.29
C ASP A 221 6.45 9.27 -20.42
N ALA A 222 5.57 10.09 -19.84
CA ALA A 222 5.75 11.55 -19.80
C ALA A 222 6.92 11.96 -18.89
N LEU A 223 7.06 11.29 -17.75
CA LEU A 223 8.18 11.49 -16.83
C LEU A 223 9.52 11.14 -17.49
N GLU A 224 9.63 9.99 -18.16
CA GLU A 224 10.84 9.54 -18.87
C GLU A 224 11.27 10.49 -20.01
N GLN A 225 10.32 11.26 -20.56
CA GLN A 225 10.57 12.23 -21.63
C GLN A 225 11.07 13.59 -21.10
N ARG A 226 11.00 13.84 -19.79
CA ARG A 226 11.57 15.05 -19.19
C ARG A 226 13.08 15.07 -19.37
N ASN A 227 13.66 16.27 -19.39
CA ASN A 227 15.11 16.41 -19.41
C ASN A 227 15.69 16.06 -18.02
N MET A 228 15.91 14.77 -17.77
CA MET A 228 16.34 14.26 -16.47
C MET A 228 17.82 14.56 -16.12
N SER A 229 18.54 15.40 -16.88
CA SER A 229 20.01 15.53 -16.69
C SER A 229 20.41 15.96 -15.28
N ASN A 230 19.49 16.60 -14.54
CA ASN A 230 19.66 17.00 -13.14
C ASN A 230 18.47 16.57 -12.26
N GLU A 231 17.57 15.70 -12.72
CA GLU A 231 16.42 15.23 -11.93
C GLU A 231 16.55 13.73 -11.68
N ASN A 232 16.40 13.30 -10.43
CA ASN A 232 16.34 11.89 -10.05
C ASN A 232 14.98 11.59 -9.43
N TRP A 233 14.10 11.00 -10.24
CA TRP A 233 12.75 10.66 -9.80
C TRP A 233 12.67 9.25 -9.24
N ILE A 234 11.83 9.09 -8.21
CA ILE A 234 11.20 7.80 -7.93
C ILE A 234 9.72 7.84 -8.30
N THR A 235 9.19 6.69 -8.68
CA THR A 235 7.75 6.44 -8.83
C THR A 235 7.30 5.41 -7.81
N ILE A 236 6.28 5.72 -7.02
CA ILE A 236 5.63 4.80 -6.07
C ILE A 236 4.20 4.56 -6.55
N ILE A 237 3.81 3.30 -6.77
CA ILE A 237 2.44 2.92 -7.15
C ILE A 237 1.87 1.95 -6.10
N THR A 238 0.68 2.25 -5.57
CA THR A 238 0.03 1.45 -4.52
C THR A 238 -1.49 1.61 -4.53
N SER A 239 -2.17 0.85 -3.68
CA SER A 239 -3.58 1.04 -3.34
C SER A 239 -3.77 1.32 -1.84
N ASP A 240 -4.85 2.02 -1.52
CA ASP A 240 -5.33 2.37 -0.19
C ASP A 240 -6.15 1.25 0.48
N HIS A 241 -6.75 0.36 -0.31
CA HIS A 241 -7.35 -0.92 0.10
C HIS A 241 -7.55 -1.90 -1.07
N GLY A 242 -7.98 -3.12 -0.75
CA GLY A 242 -8.53 -4.10 -1.69
C GLY A 242 -10.03 -4.27 -1.45
N GLY A 243 -10.60 -5.44 -1.79
CA GLY A 243 -12.01 -5.72 -1.54
C GLY A 243 -12.43 -7.15 -1.86
N GLY A 244 -13.73 -7.42 -1.72
CA GLY A 244 -14.33 -8.67 -2.17
C GLY A 244 -14.19 -9.84 -1.20
N GLY A 245 -13.61 -9.63 -0.02
CA GLY A 245 -13.37 -10.64 1.01
C GLY A 245 -14.65 -11.22 1.56
N ARG A 246 -15.40 -10.45 2.34
CA ARG A 246 -16.67 -10.93 2.91
C ARG A 246 -17.82 -10.88 1.91
N PHE A 247 -17.85 -9.83 1.09
CA PHE A 247 -18.86 -9.63 0.06
C PHE A 247 -18.19 -9.14 -1.20
N LEU A 248 -18.47 -9.82 -2.31
CA LEU A 248 -17.79 -9.58 -3.59
C LEU A 248 -17.76 -8.10 -4.03
N GLN A 249 -18.82 -7.33 -3.78
CA GLN A 249 -18.98 -5.93 -4.21
C GLN A 249 -18.71 -4.90 -3.09
N ASN A 250 -18.04 -5.29 -2.01
CA ASN A 250 -17.71 -4.39 -0.91
C ASN A 250 -16.31 -4.70 -0.40
N HIS A 251 -15.76 -3.76 0.35
CA HIS A 251 -14.60 -3.95 1.20
C HIS A 251 -15.02 -3.75 2.67
N TYR A 252 -14.40 -4.51 3.57
CA TYR A 252 -14.65 -4.54 4.99
C TYR A 252 -13.32 -4.40 5.74
N PRO A 253 -13.22 -3.45 6.69
CA PRO A 253 -12.00 -3.11 7.42
C PRO A 253 -11.01 -4.23 7.74
N SER A 254 -11.50 -5.33 8.29
CA SER A 254 -10.67 -6.37 8.91
C SER A 254 -10.62 -7.68 8.13
N GLU A 255 -11.19 -7.72 6.92
CA GLU A 255 -11.07 -8.92 6.08
C GLU A 255 -9.65 -8.97 5.49
N PRO A 256 -8.90 -10.08 5.68
CA PRO A 256 -7.52 -10.16 5.21
C PRO A 256 -7.37 -9.92 3.70
N LEU A 257 -8.38 -10.29 2.91
CA LEU A 257 -8.37 -10.07 1.46
C LEU A 257 -8.52 -8.59 1.10
N ASP A 258 -9.36 -7.88 1.85
CA ASP A 258 -9.64 -6.45 1.64
C ASP A 258 -8.45 -5.61 2.11
N ARG A 259 -7.66 -6.14 3.05
CA ARG A 259 -6.42 -5.51 3.52
C ARG A 259 -5.20 -5.74 2.63
N ARG A 260 -5.27 -6.66 1.66
CA ARG A 260 -4.12 -7.05 0.84
C ARG A 260 -4.11 -6.29 -0.49
N THR A 261 -3.13 -5.43 -0.65
CA THR A 261 -2.89 -4.58 -1.81
C THR A 261 -1.53 -4.89 -2.42
N PHE A 262 -0.92 -3.91 -3.07
CA PHE A 262 0.37 -4.00 -3.73
C PHE A 262 1.17 -2.72 -3.47
N MET A 263 2.49 -2.78 -3.64
CA MET A 263 3.37 -1.62 -3.64
C MET A 263 4.48 -1.85 -4.67
N LEU A 264 4.66 -0.89 -5.57
CA LEU A 264 5.68 -0.88 -6.61
C LEU A 264 6.50 0.40 -6.46
N VAL A 265 7.81 0.31 -6.52
CA VAL A 265 8.73 1.45 -6.46
C VAL A 265 9.79 1.30 -7.54
N ASP A 266 10.05 2.35 -8.29
CA ASP A 266 11.08 2.40 -9.34
C ASP A 266 11.82 3.74 -9.33
N GLY A 267 13.04 3.74 -9.87
CA GLY A 267 13.93 4.90 -9.90
C GLY A 267 14.80 5.06 -8.66
N GLY A 268 15.57 6.15 -8.60
CA GLY A 268 16.48 6.45 -7.50
C GLY A 268 17.45 5.31 -7.15
N SER A 269 17.60 5.06 -5.84
CA SER A 269 18.46 4.00 -5.30
C SER A 269 17.73 2.67 -5.04
N THR A 270 16.57 2.47 -5.69
CA THR A 270 15.72 1.28 -5.50
C THR A 270 16.49 -0.03 -5.69
N VAL A 271 16.30 -0.96 -4.75
CA VAL A 271 16.85 -2.32 -4.86
C VAL A 271 15.87 -3.20 -5.62
N ALA A 272 16.18 -3.48 -6.89
CA ALA A 272 15.33 -4.28 -7.75
C ALA A 272 15.03 -5.68 -7.18
N GLY A 273 13.76 -6.08 -7.19
CA GLY A 273 13.28 -7.38 -6.74
C GLY A 273 12.06 -7.32 -5.80
N GLU A 274 11.65 -8.49 -5.34
CA GLU A 274 10.49 -8.60 -4.45
C GLU A 274 10.81 -8.07 -3.04
N MET A 275 9.99 -7.14 -2.56
CA MET A 275 9.93 -6.70 -1.17
C MET A 275 9.26 -7.78 -0.31
N THR A 276 10.07 -8.75 0.14
CA THR A 276 9.60 -9.93 0.88
C THR A 276 9.24 -9.69 2.35
N ASN A 277 9.58 -8.52 2.91
CA ASN A 277 9.30 -8.18 4.30
C ASN A 277 7.92 -7.53 4.52
N GLU A 278 6.96 -7.78 3.62
CA GLU A 278 5.58 -7.28 3.67
C GLU A 278 5.53 -5.74 3.79
N PRO A 279 5.68 -4.99 2.69
CA PRO A 279 5.51 -3.55 2.73
C PRO A 279 4.12 -3.17 3.23
N VAL A 280 4.03 -1.99 3.80
CA VAL A 280 2.77 -1.46 4.34
C VAL A 280 2.48 -0.08 3.78
N VAL A 281 1.22 0.33 3.72
CA VAL A 281 0.84 1.60 3.07
C VAL A 281 1.54 2.85 3.65
N VAL A 282 1.88 2.84 4.95
CA VAL A 282 2.63 3.95 5.59
C VAL A 282 4.10 4.03 5.14
N ASP A 283 4.62 3.03 4.43
CA ASP A 283 5.98 3.04 3.87
C ASP A 283 6.11 4.07 2.73
N VAL A 284 5.01 4.52 2.13
CA VAL A 284 5.01 5.50 1.02
C VAL A 284 5.72 6.80 1.42
N VAL A 285 5.28 7.43 2.52
CA VAL A 285 5.89 8.71 2.96
C VAL A 285 7.35 8.52 3.35
N VAL A 286 7.67 7.44 4.08
CA VAL A 286 9.05 7.23 4.51
C VAL A 286 9.96 6.96 3.31
N THR A 287 9.49 6.22 2.31
CA THR A 287 10.22 6.00 1.05
C THR A 287 10.42 7.31 0.30
N ALA A 288 9.37 8.11 0.12
CA ALA A 288 9.44 9.40 -0.55
C ALA A 288 10.44 10.37 0.12
N LEU A 289 10.29 10.61 1.42
CA LEU A 289 11.15 11.53 2.16
C LEU A 289 12.61 11.04 2.22
N THR A 290 12.82 9.72 2.32
CA THR A 290 14.18 9.14 2.28
C THR A 290 14.86 9.39 0.94
N HIS A 291 14.13 9.22 -0.17
CA HIS A 291 14.65 9.53 -1.52
C HIS A 291 14.96 11.02 -1.68
N MET A 292 14.06 11.88 -1.20
CA MET A 292 14.25 13.34 -1.24
C MET A 292 15.35 13.85 -0.30
N GLU A 293 15.98 12.98 0.46
CA GLU A 293 16.95 13.32 1.51
C GLU A 293 16.40 14.30 2.57
N ILE A 294 15.07 14.33 2.73
CA ILE A 294 14.40 15.14 3.75
C ILE A 294 14.52 14.40 5.10
N PRO A 295 15.02 15.05 6.16
CA PRO A 295 15.13 14.42 7.47
C PRO A 295 13.77 13.92 7.98
N LEU A 296 13.70 12.63 8.31
CA LEU A 296 12.47 12.05 8.85
C LEU A 296 12.15 12.65 10.23
N PRO A 297 10.87 12.94 10.54
CA PRO A 297 10.47 13.42 11.86
C PRO A 297 10.93 12.49 13.00
N GLU A 298 11.26 13.08 14.15
CA GLU A 298 11.72 12.34 15.33
C GLU A 298 10.75 12.48 16.53
N GLY A 299 10.90 11.60 17.53
CA GLY A 299 10.15 11.65 18.79
C GLY A 299 8.67 11.33 18.61
N ALA A 300 7.79 12.21 19.08
CA ALA A 300 6.33 12.01 18.97
C ALA A 300 5.80 12.11 17.53
N ALA A 301 6.60 12.72 16.64
CA ALA A 301 6.26 12.87 15.22
C ALA A 301 6.84 11.75 14.34
N THR A 302 7.70 10.86 14.87
CA THR A 302 8.31 9.76 14.11
C THR A 302 7.30 9.01 13.27
N LEU A 303 7.58 8.80 11.99
CA LEU A 303 6.68 8.09 11.07
C LEU A 303 6.63 6.58 11.38
N ASP A 304 5.56 5.92 10.96
CA ASP A 304 5.32 4.51 11.29
C ASP A 304 5.89 3.52 10.26
N GLY A 305 6.15 4.01 9.04
CA GLY A 305 6.69 3.21 7.94
C GLY A 305 8.21 3.14 7.88
N ARG A 306 8.70 2.66 6.75
CA ARG A 306 10.12 2.44 6.43
C ARG A 306 10.36 2.56 4.92
N ALA A 307 11.60 2.85 4.54
CA ALA A 307 12.00 2.89 3.12
C ALA A 307 12.41 1.49 2.62
N LEU A 308 11.47 0.54 2.61
CA LEU A 308 11.75 -0.87 2.32
C LEU A 308 12.33 -1.08 0.90
N ALA A 309 11.92 -0.24 -0.05
CA ALA A 309 12.42 -0.26 -1.43
C ALA A 309 13.94 0.02 -1.54
N PHE A 310 14.52 0.77 -0.60
CA PHE A 310 15.97 1.06 -0.56
C PHE A 310 16.70 0.15 0.42
N THR A 311 16.04 -0.25 1.50
CA THR A 311 16.61 -1.08 2.55
C THR A 311 15.76 -2.34 2.76
N PRO A 312 15.91 -3.39 1.92
CA PRO A 312 15.13 -4.62 2.05
C PRO A 312 15.27 -5.31 3.40
N SER A 313 16.34 -5.04 4.15
CA SER A 313 16.60 -5.57 5.49
C SER A 313 15.99 -4.75 6.64
N ALA A 314 15.24 -3.68 6.34
CA ALA A 314 14.63 -2.82 7.34
C ALA A 314 13.75 -3.63 8.31
N PRO A 315 13.76 -3.30 9.62
CA PRO A 315 12.88 -3.95 10.59
C PRO A 315 11.40 -3.77 10.20
N PRO A 316 10.48 -4.59 10.72
CA PRO A 316 9.04 -4.38 10.54
C PRO A 316 8.62 -2.95 10.85
N ALA A 317 7.70 -2.41 10.05
CA ALA A 317 7.03 -1.15 10.35
C ALA A 317 6.31 -1.22 11.70
N ARG A 318 5.97 -0.06 12.29
CA ARG A 318 5.22 -0.06 13.54
C ARG A 318 3.87 -0.73 13.32
N GLU A 319 3.45 -1.62 14.22
CA GLU A 319 2.09 -2.14 14.20
C GLU A 319 1.10 -1.12 14.81
N PRO A 320 -0.06 -0.89 14.15
CA PRO A 320 -1.09 -0.02 14.68
C PRO A 320 -1.81 -0.62 15.90
N THR A 321 -2.27 0.27 16.79
CA THR A 321 -3.13 -0.08 17.94
C THR A 321 -4.54 0.49 17.80
N CYS A 322 -5.00 0.66 16.55
CA CYS A 322 -6.32 1.21 16.29
C CYS A 322 -7.41 0.35 16.92
N GLY A 323 -8.53 0.98 17.26
CA GLY A 323 -9.69 0.25 17.77
C GLY A 323 -10.14 -0.86 16.82
N GLU A 324 -10.82 -1.87 17.35
CA GLU A 324 -11.55 -2.79 16.49
C GLU A 324 -12.61 -2.00 15.73
N PRO A 325 -12.78 -2.18 14.41
CA PRO A 325 -13.82 -1.51 13.66
C PRO A 325 -15.16 -1.76 14.31
N ALA A 326 -15.92 -0.69 14.54
CA ALA A 326 -17.29 -0.81 14.98
C ALA A 326 -18.01 -1.73 13.99
N ILE A 327 -18.39 -2.92 14.44
CA ILE A 327 -18.92 -3.97 13.58
C ILE A 327 -20.09 -3.36 12.80
N TYR A 328 -19.92 -3.17 11.48
CA TYR A 328 -21.02 -2.91 10.56
C TYR A 328 -21.84 -4.21 10.48
N LEU A 329 -22.64 -4.45 11.53
CA LEU A 329 -23.64 -5.52 11.58
C LEU A 329 -24.73 -5.20 10.55
N ARG A 330 -24.50 -5.55 9.28
CA ARG A 330 -25.58 -5.61 8.29
C ARG A 330 -26.43 -6.84 8.59
N VAL A 331 -27.62 -6.58 9.14
CA VAL A 331 -28.96 -7.22 8.99
C VAL A 331 -29.10 -8.76 9.06
N ASP A 332 -28.12 -9.56 8.67
CA ASP A 332 -28.25 -11.02 8.57
C ASP A 332 -28.29 -11.69 9.95
N GLU A 333 -27.52 -11.18 10.92
CA GLU A 333 -27.62 -11.61 12.33
C GLU A 333 -28.93 -11.14 12.99
N MET A 334 -29.49 -10.02 12.52
CA MET A 334 -30.81 -9.55 12.98
C MET A 334 -31.94 -10.42 12.42
N ILE A 335 -31.80 -11.03 11.26
CA ILE A 335 -32.78 -12.02 10.75
C ILE A 335 -32.79 -13.25 11.66
N GLY A 336 -31.64 -13.69 12.19
CA GLY A 336 -31.56 -14.76 13.20
C GLY A 336 -32.31 -14.43 14.49
N ILE A 337 -32.23 -13.17 14.95
CA ILE A 337 -32.92 -12.69 16.16
C ILE A 337 -34.42 -12.48 15.90
N VAL A 338 -34.80 -11.95 14.73
CA VAL A 338 -36.19 -11.68 14.35
C VAL A 338 -36.95 -12.96 13.98
N ILE A 339 -36.27 -14.03 13.54
CA ILE A 339 -36.89 -15.35 13.30
C ILE A 339 -36.84 -16.24 14.56
N GLY A 340 -35.82 -16.10 15.43
CA GLY A 340 -35.69 -16.87 16.66
C GLY A 340 -36.73 -16.52 17.74
N VAL A 341 -37.11 -15.24 17.87
CA VAL A 341 -38.09 -14.78 18.87
C VAL A 341 -39.52 -15.29 18.59
N PRO A 342 -40.06 -15.25 17.35
CA PRO A 342 -41.38 -15.83 17.04
C PRO A 342 -41.45 -17.34 17.25
N ILE A 343 -40.37 -18.08 16.97
CA ILE A 343 -40.35 -19.55 17.10
C ILE A 343 -40.45 -19.96 18.58
N LEU A 344 -39.75 -19.26 19.47
CA LEU A 344 -39.82 -19.50 20.92
C LEU A 344 -41.20 -19.13 21.50
N VAL A 345 -41.81 -18.04 21.03
CA VAL A 345 -43.16 -17.64 21.44
C VAL A 345 -44.21 -18.66 20.97
N ALA A 346 -44.13 -19.13 19.73
CA ALA A 346 -45.05 -20.15 19.20
C ALA A 346 -44.92 -21.50 19.94
N ALA A 347 -43.69 -21.92 20.27
CA ALA A 347 -43.45 -23.12 21.05
C ALA A 347 -44.01 -23.02 22.48
N SER A 348 -43.89 -21.85 23.13
CA SER A 348 -44.43 -21.60 24.47
C SER A 348 -45.97 -21.63 24.51
N ILE A 349 -46.63 -21.03 23.51
CA ILE A 349 -48.10 -21.02 23.38
C ILE A 349 -48.62 -22.44 23.08
N TRP A 350 -47.92 -23.19 22.23
CA TRP A 350 -48.29 -24.57 21.92
C TRP A 350 -48.13 -25.50 23.14
N TRP A 351 -47.04 -25.34 23.91
CA TRP A 351 -46.82 -26.12 25.14
C TRP A 351 -47.88 -25.82 26.21
N SER A 352 -48.19 -24.53 26.41
CA SER A 352 -49.22 -24.08 27.36
C SER A 352 -50.61 -24.65 27.03
N ARG A 353 -50.99 -24.68 25.74
CA ARG A 353 -52.29 -25.24 25.31
C ARG A 353 -52.42 -26.76 25.45
N ARG A 354 -51.30 -27.51 25.46
CA ARG A 354 -51.32 -28.96 25.65
C ARG A 354 -51.29 -29.42 27.10
N HIS A 355 -50.82 -28.56 28.01
CA HIS A 355 -50.60 -28.91 29.41
C HIS A 355 -51.48 -28.11 30.37
N THR A 356 -52.42 -27.31 29.86
CA THR A 356 -53.50 -26.73 30.67
C THR A 356 -54.59 -27.79 30.87
N PRO A 357 -54.84 -28.25 32.11
CA PRO A 357 -55.95 -29.15 32.39
C PRO A 357 -57.28 -28.44 32.08
N PRO A 358 -58.31 -29.17 31.60
CA PRO A 358 -59.60 -28.59 31.32
C PRO A 358 -60.20 -27.97 32.60
N PRO A 359 -60.96 -26.87 32.49
CA PRO A 359 -61.61 -26.25 33.64
C PRO A 359 -62.56 -27.27 34.28
N GLN A 360 -62.51 -27.38 35.61
CA GLN A 360 -63.49 -28.16 36.36
C GLN A 360 -64.84 -27.44 36.26
N GLU A 361 -65.85 -28.15 35.77
CA GLU A 361 -67.24 -27.70 35.79
C GLU A 361 -67.70 -27.71 37.25
N ASP A 362 -67.92 -26.53 37.81
CA ASP A 362 -68.63 -26.38 39.07
C ASP A 362 -70.13 -26.62 38.79
N GLU A 363 -70.68 -27.69 39.38
CA GLU A 363 -72.12 -27.96 39.43
C GLU A 363 -72.79 -26.90 40.32
N GLU A 364 -73.62 -26.03 39.73
CA GLU A 364 -74.57 -25.18 40.47
C GLU A 364 -75.91 -25.89 40.67
N GLU A 365 -76.32 -26.03 41.93
CA GLU A 365 -77.69 -26.34 42.39
C GLU A 365 -78.60 -25.09 42.35
#